data_AF-A0A1V5UEW8-F1
#
_entry.id   AF-A0A1V5UEW8-F1
#
_cell.length_a   1.000
_cell.length_b   1.000
_cell.length_c   1.000
_cell.angle_alpha   90.00
_cell.angle_beta   90.00
_cell.angle_gamma   90.00
#
_symmetry.space_group_name_H-M   'P 1'
#
loop_
_entity.id
_entity.type
_entity.pdbx_description
1 polymer ?
#
loop_
_entity_poly.entity_id
_entity_poly.type
_entity_poly.pdbx_seq_one_letter_code
_entity_poly.pdbx_strand_id
1 'polypeptide(L)'
;MDKFYKNLKIALLVLLLTAVIGIIFPSYAQNAGQDINLHAGFNFVCFSVSPQTTPLELMQKYSSLIEDIYLFNAAAGSFLSLSDGSLSSISSGKGYIIKSKASGIINVPGTEASGSDLPLKPGFNLIGVTGQTSAITFSQVMKNYHFIKGIYKWNPAAGSFISVITDGTGSTHLVDGADPRFSPATSYFINISDGCFLRFTENGISFYAASSTAAEKIKIELSPKVTLEMAKIYSAGKSFKMGSPENEQGRESFEGPERQVSFTRNFYMGIYEITQAQWLTIYGKWPETAPTAAYGAGDYYPAYNVSWDDINGAGGFLEKINALKPSGYSGFRLPTEAEWEFAARGGSQSRYFWGDDTDNIEIQNYSWYYTNSGLKTNPAGSKRPNAFGLYDTSGNLMEWCSDYWYGSYDSLSVIDPAGPSSGYARVRRGGAWGNEASFCRSAARGGGPQNTRSIRYGFRIAITAD
;
A
#
# COMPACT_ATOMS: atom_id res chain seq x y z
N MET A 1 8.04 -36.91 65.92
CA MET A 1 7.51 -35.60 65.48
C MET A 1 8.61 -34.59 65.14
N ASP A 2 9.74 -34.55 65.87
CA ASP A 2 10.80 -33.56 65.65
C ASP A 2 11.50 -33.60 64.29
N LYS A 3 11.78 -34.78 63.74
CA LYS A 3 12.48 -34.91 62.44
C LYS A 3 11.65 -34.39 61.26
N PHE A 4 10.32 -34.56 61.33
CA PHE A 4 9.39 -34.09 60.31
C PHE A 4 9.25 -32.56 60.35
N TYR A 5 9.18 -31.98 61.54
CA TYR A 5 9.15 -30.52 61.73
C TYR A 5 10.47 -29.84 61.31
N LYS A 6 11.62 -30.49 61.54
CA LYS A 6 12.92 -29.97 61.09
C LYS A 6 13.05 -29.95 59.56
N ASN A 7 12.59 -31.01 58.90
CA ASN A 7 12.60 -31.10 57.43
C ASN A 7 11.58 -30.15 56.79
N LEU A 8 10.41 -29.95 57.42
CA LEU A 8 9.40 -28.99 56.94
C LEU A 8 9.90 -27.54 57.07
N LYS A 9 10.62 -27.19 58.15
CA LYS A 9 11.24 -25.87 58.30
C LYS A 9 12.35 -25.62 57.29
N ILE A 10 13.17 -26.62 56.97
CA ILE A 10 14.22 -26.50 55.94
C ILE A 10 13.59 -26.37 54.54
N ALA A 11 12.54 -27.14 54.24
CA ALA A 11 11.82 -27.03 52.98
C ALA A 11 11.11 -25.67 52.82
N LEU A 12 10.52 -25.13 53.90
CA LEU A 12 9.91 -23.79 53.88
C LEU A 12 10.96 -22.69 53.74
N LEU A 13 12.14 -22.84 54.37
CA LEU A 13 13.24 -21.88 54.26
C LEU A 13 13.84 -21.87 52.84
N VAL A 14 13.94 -23.03 52.19
CA VAL A 14 14.38 -23.15 50.78
C VAL A 14 13.32 -22.58 49.83
N LEU A 15 12.03 -22.79 50.09
CA LEU A 15 10.95 -22.17 49.30
C LEU A 15 10.85 -20.66 49.50
N LEU A 16 11.14 -20.15 50.70
CA LEU A 16 11.20 -18.71 50.96
C LEU A 16 12.48 -18.08 50.35
N LEU A 17 13.62 -18.78 50.34
CA LEU A 17 14.80 -18.28 49.64
C LEU A 17 14.61 -18.27 48.11
N THR A 18 13.94 -19.26 47.51
CA THR A 18 13.64 -19.23 46.07
C THR A 18 12.55 -18.21 45.72
N ALA A 19 11.58 -17.95 46.62
CA ALA A 19 10.57 -16.91 46.43
C ALA A 19 11.12 -15.48 46.63
N VAL A 20 12.10 -15.28 47.52
CA VAL A 20 12.73 -13.98 47.75
C VAL A 20 13.83 -13.68 46.73
N ILE A 21 14.49 -14.69 46.15
CA ILE A 21 15.37 -14.50 44.97
C ILE A 21 14.56 -14.21 43.70
N GLY A 22 13.26 -14.54 43.68
CA GLY A 22 12.33 -14.22 42.59
C GLY A 22 11.70 -12.82 42.65
N ILE A 23 11.98 -12.02 43.68
CA ILE A 23 11.40 -10.68 43.87
C ILE A 23 12.50 -9.72 44.34
N ILE A 24 13.43 -9.42 43.43
CA ILE A 24 14.23 -8.19 43.22
C ILE A 24 15.26 -8.60 42.15
N PHE A 25 14.76 -8.92 40.98
CA PHE A 25 15.49 -8.61 39.76
C PHE A 25 14.53 -7.70 39.00
N PRO A 26 14.88 -6.45 38.67
CA PRO A 26 14.25 -5.89 37.48
C PRO A 26 14.46 -6.95 36.40
N SER A 27 13.39 -7.29 35.68
CA SER A 27 13.52 -7.97 34.41
C SER A 27 14.53 -7.17 33.60
N TYR A 28 15.79 -7.59 33.64
CA TYR A 28 16.78 -7.23 32.64
C TYR A 28 16.22 -7.88 31.39
N ALA A 29 15.32 -7.16 30.71
CA ALA A 29 15.21 -7.27 29.28
C ALA A 29 16.65 -7.20 28.80
N GLN A 30 17.16 -8.31 28.25
CA GLN A 30 18.44 -8.26 27.59
C GLN A 30 18.31 -7.14 26.56
N ASN A 31 19.05 -6.05 26.75
CA ASN A 31 19.31 -5.08 25.69
C ASN A 31 20.16 -5.81 24.65
N ALA A 32 19.53 -6.68 23.87
CA ALA A 32 20.13 -7.37 22.74
C ALA A 32 20.31 -6.33 21.63
N GLY A 33 21.35 -5.50 21.77
CA GLY A 33 21.78 -4.58 20.71
C GLY A 33 22.16 -5.34 19.43
N GLN A 34 22.44 -4.59 18.37
CA GLN A 34 22.87 -5.15 17.10
C GLN A 34 24.40 -5.22 17.03
N ASP A 35 24.94 -6.40 16.75
CA ASP A 35 26.34 -6.53 16.36
C ASP A 35 26.51 -6.27 14.86
N ILE A 36 27.49 -5.43 14.52
CA ILE A 36 27.84 -5.09 13.14
C ILE A 36 29.31 -5.43 12.92
N ASN A 37 29.56 -6.33 11.98
CA ASN A 37 30.90 -6.67 11.52
C ASN A 37 31.39 -5.58 10.56
N LEU A 38 32.47 -4.91 10.94
CA LEU A 38 33.15 -3.91 10.13
C LEU A 38 34.39 -4.53 9.49
N HIS A 39 34.66 -4.14 8.26
CA HIS A 39 35.92 -4.32 7.55
C HIS A 39 36.67 -3.00 7.50
N ALA A 40 38.00 -3.04 7.36
CA ALA A 40 38.77 -1.83 7.08
C ALA A 40 38.25 -1.12 5.81
N GLY A 41 38.16 0.21 5.83
CA GLY A 41 37.58 1.02 4.76
C GLY A 41 36.09 1.29 4.93
N PHE A 42 35.34 1.36 3.83
CA PHE A 42 33.92 1.73 3.84
C PHE A 42 33.00 0.53 4.04
N ASN A 43 32.07 0.67 5.00
CA ASN A 43 31.08 -0.33 5.37
C ASN A 43 29.68 0.22 5.16
N PHE A 44 28.87 -0.46 4.35
CA PHE A 44 27.50 -0.06 4.03
C PHE A 44 26.52 -0.79 4.94
N VAL A 45 26.13 -0.13 6.02
CA VAL A 45 25.44 -0.75 7.16
C VAL A 45 24.10 -0.07 7.41
N CYS A 46 23.17 -0.77 8.05
CA CYS A 46 21.97 -0.16 8.59
C CYS A 46 21.67 -0.69 9.99
N PHE A 47 20.91 0.09 10.77
CA PHE A 47 20.53 -0.30 12.12
C PHE A 47 19.17 -1.00 12.13
N SER A 48 19.13 -2.27 12.56
CA SER A 48 17.91 -3.07 12.77
C SER A 48 17.33 -2.88 14.18
N VAL A 49 18.09 -2.23 15.07
CA VAL A 49 17.62 -1.75 16.37
C VAL A 49 17.44 -0.24 16.33
N SER A 50 16.58 0.30 17.19
CA SER A 50 16.45 1.74 17.46
C SER A 50 17.62 2.17 18.34
N PRO A 51 18.68 2.79 17.79
CA PRO A 51 19.91 3.04 18.54
C PRO A 51 19.65 3.99 19.70
N GLN A 52 20.18 3.65 20.88
CA GLN A 52 20.12 4.52 22.07
C GLN A 52 21.39 5.37 22.23
N THR A 53 22.21 5.45 21.19
CA THR A 53 23.47 6.20 21.14
C THR A 53 23.46 7.19 19.97
N THR A 54 24.03 8.36 20.18
CA THR A 54 24.35 9.31 19.11
C THR A 54 25.52 8.82 18.25
N PRO A 55 25.67 9.32 17.01
CA PRO A 55 26.83 8.96 16.19
C PRO A 55 28.17 9.34 16.86
N LEU A 56 28.21 10.46 17.60
CA LEU A 56 29.39 10.88 18.37
C LEU A 56 29.76 9.87 19.47
N GLU A 57 28.79 9.46 20.30
CA GLU A 57 29.01 8.48 21.36
C GLU A 57 29.46 7.13 20.80
N LEU A 58 28.88 6.71 19.67
CA LEU A 58 29.25 5.47 18.99
C LEU A 58 30.70 5.52 18.49
N MET A 59 31.09 6.63 17.83
CA MET A 59 32.47 6.84 17.38
C MET A 59 33.44 6.91 18.56
N GLN A 60 33.09 7.57 19.67
CA GLN A 60 33.95 7.65 20.85
C GLN A 60 34.17 6.27 21.48
N LYS A 61 33.10 5.49 21.66
CA LYS A 61 33.14 4.12 22.20
C LYS A 61 34.03 3.20 21.35
N TYR A 62 34.00 3.37 20.03
CA TYR A 62 34.74 2.55 19.07
C TYR A 62 35.82 3.35 18.32
N SER A 63 36.48 4.30 18.98
CA SER A 63 37.41 5.25 18.35
C SER A 63 38.67 4.63 17.72
N SER A 64 39.03 3.41 18.14
CA SER A 64 40.08 2.60 17.52
C SER A 64 39.63 1.94 16.20
N LEU A 65 38.32 1.80 15.98
CA LEU A 65 37.74 1.15 14.81
C LEU A 65 37.09 2.15 13.85
N ILE A 66 36.29 3.09 14.34
CA ILE A 66 35.52 4.04 13.52
C ILE A 66 36.34 5.30 13.28
N GLU A 67 36.43 5.70 12.02
CA GLU A 67 37.01 6.98 11.58
C GLU A 67 35.93 8.04 11.39
N ASP A 68 34.83 7.70 10.71
CA ASP A 68 33.71 8.62 10.45
C ASP A 68 32.43 7.83 10.11
N ILE A 69 31.29 8.50 10.22
CA ILE A 69 29.96 7.97 9.89
C ILE A 69 29.28 8.92 8.92
N TYR A 70 28.77 8.37 7.82
CA TYR A 70 28.09 9.13 6.78
C TYR A 70 26.64 8.68 6.62
N LEU A 71 25.77 9.65 6.30
CA LEU A 71 24.39 9.43 5.88
C LEU A 71 24.16 10.16 4.56
N PHE A 72 23.70 9.45 3.54
CA PHE A 72 23.38 10.08 2.27
C PHE A 72 22.09 10.90 2.37
N ASN A 73 22.14 12.17 2.01
CA ASN A 73 20.99 13.05 1.91
C ASN A 73 20.55 13.16 0.44
N ALA A 74 19.51 12.40 0.08
CA ALA A 74 18.99 12.39 -1.29
C ALA A 74 18.49 13.76 -1.77
N ALA A 75 18.00 14.62 -0.87
CA ALA A 75 17.54 15.96 -1.24
C ALA A 75 18.70 16.91 -1.59
N ALA A 76 19.84 16.75 -0.91
CA ALA A 76 21.03 17.56 -1.16
C ALA A 76 21.97 16.93 -2.20
N GLY A 77 21.78 15.65 -2.53
CA GLY A 77 22.70 14.89 -3.38
C GLY A 77 24.09 14.73 -2.77
N SER A 78 24.21 14.83 -1.45
CA SER A 78 25.47 14.85 -0.72
C SER A 78 25.43 13.97 0.54
N PHE A 79 26.59 13.70 1.13
CA PHE A 79 26.69 12.99 2.40
C PHE A 79 26.74 13.98 3.56
N LEU A 80 25.94 13.69 4.59
CA LEU A 80 26.16 14.23 5.93
C LEU A 80 27.26 13.40 6.60
N SER A 81 28.14 14.04 7.35
CA SER A 81 29.24 13.42 8.07
C SER A 81 29.19 13.78 9.55
N LEU A 82 29.70 12.88 10.40
CA LEU A 82 29.90 13.20 11.81
C LEU A 82 31.06 14.19 11.98
N SER A 83 32.14 14.03 11.21
CA SER A 83 33.35 14.85 11.34
C SER A 83 33.16 16.32 10.94
N ASP A 84 32.25 16.63 10.02
CA ASP A 84 31.86 18.01 9.66
C ASP A 84 30.69 18.57 10.49
N GLY A 85 30.16 17.76 11.41
CA GLY A 85 29.06 18.12 12.31
C GLY A 85 27.66 18.10 11.68
N SER A 86 27.52 17.73 10.41
CA SER A 86 26.22 17.71 9.73
C SER A 86 25.36 16.48 10.08
N LEU A 87 25.95 15.42 10.64
CA LEU A 87 25.26 14.23 11.13
C LEU A 87 25.12 14.25 12.66
N SER A 88 23.94 14.61 13.16
CA SER A 88 23.66 14.72 14.60
C SER A 88 22.93 13.51 15.21
N SER A 89 22.34 12.62 14.40
CA SER A 89 21.57 11.47 14.88
C SER A 89 21.68 10.26 13.95
N ILE A 90 21.57 9.07 14.56
CA ILE A 90 21.39 7.80 13.85
C ILE A 90 20.03 7.19 14.22
N SER A 91 19.42 6.49 13.28
CA SER A 91 18.11 5.86 13.47
C SER A 91 18.06 4.52 12.75
N SER A 92 17.15 3.66 13.18
CA SER A 92 16.80 2.47 12.41
C SER A 92 16.20 2.83 11.05
N GLY A 93 16.23 1.87 10.11
CA GLY A 93 15.62 2.00 8.78
C GLY A 93 16.42 2.82 7.75
N LYS A 94 17.38 3.64 8.17
CA LYS A 94 18.24 4.39 7.24
C LYS A 94 19.50 3.59 6.89
N GLY A 95 20.04 3.85 5.70
CA GLY A 95 21.34 3.33 5.30
C GLY A 95 22.47 4.30 5.65
N TYR A 96 23.58 3.76 6.16
CA TYR A 96 24.76 4.51 6.58
C TYR A 96 26.03 3.94 5.94
N ILE A 97 27.06 4.78 5.89
CA ILE A 97 28.42 4.34 5.57
C ILE A 97 29.29 4.59 6.80
N ILE A 98 29.89 3.53 7.35
CA ILE A 98 30.90 3.64 8.41
C ILE A 98 32.27 3.47 7.78
N LYS A 99 33.10 4.51 7.86
CA LYS A 99 34.51 4.41 7.50
C LYS A 99 35.29 3.89 8.71
N SER A 100 35.94 2.75 8.53
CA SER A 100 36.61 2.02 9.61
C SER A 100 38.12 1.95 9.36
N LYS A 101 38.91 2.17 10.41
CA LYS A 101 40.38 2.08 10.41
C LYS A 101 40.87 0.63 10.31
N ALA A 102 40.11 -0.29 10.88
CA ALA A 102 40.43 -1.71 10.94
C ALA A 102 39.14 -2.55 10.95
N SER A 103 39.28 -3.85 10.68
CA SER A 103 38.17 -4.79 10.82
C SER A 103 37.88 -5.06 12.31
N GLY A 104 36.61 -5.22 12.67
CA GLY A 104 36.20 -5.45 14.05
C GLY A 104 34.69 -5.56 14.19
N ILE A 105 34.20 -5.81 15.40
CA ILE A 105 32.76 -5.88 15.70
C ILE A 105 32.39 -4.70 16.58
N ILE A 106 31.35 -3.97 16.19
CA ILE A 106 30.73 -2.96 17.04
C ILE A 106 29.37 -3.46 17.51
N ASN A 107 29.02 -3.13 18.76
CA ASN A 107 27.70 -3.39 19.31
C ASN A 107 26.95 -2.06 19.46
N VAL A 108 25.81 -1.97 18.78
CA VAL A 108 24.91 -0.82 18.79
C VAL A 108 23.75 -1.14 19.74
N PRO A 109 23.72 -0.56 20.95
CA PRO A 109 22.64 -0.84 21.90
C PRO A 109 21.33 -0.24 21.41
N GLY A 110 20.25 -1.01 21.52
CA GLY A 110 18.92 -0.58 21.12
C GLY A 110 17.89 -1.68 21.30
N THR A 111 16.63 -1.32 21.13
CA THR A 111 15.50 -2.26 21.04
C THR A 111 15.24 -2.58 19.57
N GLU A 112 14.70 -3.76 19.27
CA GLU A 112 14.30 -4.09 17.90
C GLU A 112 13.38 -3.01 17.32
N ALA A 113 13.72 -2.53 16.13
CA ALA A 113 12.93 -1.51 15.45
C ALA A 113 11.84 -2.19 14.61
N SER A 114 10.59 -1.75 14.77
CA SER A 114 9.55 -2.04 13.79
C SER A 114 9.88 -1.31 12.49
N GLY A 115 9.91 -2.03 11.37
CA GLY A 115 10.16 -1.43 10.05
C GLY A 115 9.14 -0.33 9.78
N SER A 116 9.62 0.87 9.46
CA SER A 116 8.80 1.99 9.00
C SER A 116 8.99 2.21 7.51
N ASP A 117 8.04 2.91 6.91
CA ASP A 117 8.10 3.23 5.49
C ASP A 117 9.22 4.22 5.19
N LEU A 118 10.06 3.88 4.24
CA LEU A 118 11.20 4.70 3.82
C LEU A 118 10.81 5.56 2.62
N PRO A 119 10.69 6.89 2.77
CA PRO A 119 10.46 7.76 1.63
C PRO A 119 11.71 7.80 0.75
N LEU A 120 11.53 7.56 -0.54
CA LEU A 120 12.55 7.66 -1.56
C LEU A 120 12.25 8.83 -2.50
N LYS A 121 13.31 9.51 -2.95
CA LYS A 121 13.25 10.63 -3.88
C LYS A 121 13.72 10.23 -5.28
N PRO A 122 13.25 10.88 -6.36
CA PRO A 122 13.85 10.72 -7.68
C PRO A 122 15.38 10.85 -7.62
N GLY A 123 16.09 9.99 -8.33
CA GLY A 123 17.54 9.85 -8.26
C GLY A 123 18.00 8.77 -7.27
N PHE A 124 19.24 8.90 -6.80
CA PHE A 124 19.85 7.93 -5.88
C PHE A 124 19.32 8.10 -4.46
N ASN A 125 19.13 6.97 -3.76
CA ASN A 125 18.80 6.89 -2.34
C ASN A 125 19.65 5.79 -1.70
N LEU A 126 20.17 6.04 -0.49
CA LEU A 126 20.85 5.02 0.31
C LEU A 126 19.84 4.41 1.30
N ILE A 127 19.45 3.16 1.08
CA ILE A 127 18.44 2.46 1.86
C ILE A 127 19.07 1.39 2.75
N GLY A 128 18.48 1.16 3.93
CA GLY A 128 18.89 0.10 4.85
C GLY A 128 17.84 -1.01 4.96
N VAL A 129 18.27 -2.27 4.96
CA VAL A 129 17.38 -3.43 5.07
C VAL A 129 17.35 -3.94 6.52
N THR A 130 16.24 -3.74 7.23
CA THR A 130 16.17 -4.00 8.69
C THR A 130 15.66 -5.39 9.09
N GLY A 131 15.12 -6.19 8.17
CA GLY A 131 14.54 -7.52 8.46
C GLY A 131 14.92 -8.58 7.41
N GLN A 132 14.46 -9.82 7.63
CA GLN A 132 14.59 -10.89 6.63
C GLN A 132 13.84 -10.49 5.36
N THR A 133 14.55 -10.51 4.22
CA THR A 133 13.98 -10.15 2.92
C THR A 133 13.87 -11.38 2.02
N SER A 134 12.78 -11.42 1.24
CA SER A 134 12.38 -12.43 0.26
C SER A 134 13.50 -13.01 -0.62
N ALA A 135 13.23 -14.19 -1.20
CA ALA A 135 14.09 -14.88 -2.18
C ALA A 135 14.20 -14.20 -3.57
N ILE A 136 13.56 -13.04 -3.78
CA ILE A 136 13.60 -12.34 -5.08
C ILE A 136 14.92 -11.61 -5.29
N THR A 137 15.37 -11.61 -6.54
CA THR A 137 16.61 -10.96 -7.00
C THR A 137 16.39 -9.48 -7.35
N PHE A 138 17.47 -8.72 -7.50
CA PHE A 138 17.41 -7.32 -7.92
C PHE A 138 16.76 -7.18 -9.30
N SER A 139 17.08 -8.07 -10.25
CA SER A 139 16.44 -8.03 -11.56
C SER A 139 14.93 -8.25 -11.50
N GLN A 140 14.44 -9.14 -10.63
CA GLN A 140 13.02 -9.38 -10.41
C GLN A 140 12.33 -8.16 -9.77
N VAL A 141 12.97 -7.52 -8.80
CA VAL A 141 12.46 -6.27 -8.22
C VAL A 141 12.32 -5.19 -9.29
N MET A 142 13.36 -4.98 -10.11
CA MET A 142 13.32 -3.97 -11.17
C MET A 142 12.30 -4.28 -12.28
N LYS A 143 12.05 -5.56 -12.57
CA LYS A 143 10.96 -5.98 -13.46
C LYS A 143 9.58 -5.65 -12.90
N ASN A 144 9.38 -5.83 -11.59
CA ASN A 144 8.11 -5.54 -10.93
C ASN A 144 7.87 -4.02 -10.74
N TYR A 145 8.93 -3.22 -10.75
CA TYR A 145 8.89 -1.78 -10.47
C TYR A 145 9.72 -0.99 -11.49
N HIS A 146 9.14 -0.72 -12.67
CA HIS A 146 9.83 -0.08 -13.80
C HIS A 146 10.38 1.34 -13.56
N PHE A 147 9.95 2.01 -12.49
CA PHE A 147 10.53 3.28 -12.07
C PHE A 147 11.89 3.12 -11.39
N ILE A 148 12.28 1.91 -10.97
CA ILE A 148 13.63 1.64 -10.47
C ILE A 148 14.58 1.55 -11.66
N LYS A 149 15.58 2.44 -11.68
CA LYS A 149 16.58 2.54 -12.76
C LYS A 149 17.88 1.79 -12.46
N GLY A 150 18.14 1.53 -11.18
CA GLY A 150 19.23 0.62 -10.80
C GLY A 150 19.28 0.32 -9.30
N ILE A 151 19.84 -0.84 -8.96
CA ILE A 151 20.09 -1.26 -7.58
C ILE A 151 21.58 -1.62 -7.47
N TYR A 152 22.26 -1.09 -6.44
CA TYR A 152 23.70 -1.19 -6.27
C TYR A 152 24.05 -1.68 -4.85
N LYS A 153 24.84 -2.75 -4.78
CA LYS A 153 25.34 -3.36 -3.54
C LYS A 153 26.85 -3.17 -3.45
N TRP A 154 27.35 -2.60 -2.37
CA TRP A 154 28.81 -2.53 -2.16
C TRP A 154 29.42 -3.92 -1.97
N ASN A 155 30.48 -4.21 -2.71
CA ASN A 155 31.29 -5.40 -2.54
C ASN A 155 32.64 -5.00 -1.92
N PRO A 156 32.84 -5.18 -0.60
CA PRO A 156 34.08 -4.79 0.05
C PRO A 156 35.29 -5.58 -0.44
N ALA A 157 35.11 -6.83 -0.91
CA ALA A 157 36.21 -7.64 -1.44
C ALA A 157 36.70 -7.13 -2.81
N ALA A 158 35.80 -6.58 -3.63
CA ALA A 158 36.15 -6.01 -4.93
C ALA A 158 36.50 -4.51 -4.86
N GLY A 159 36.11 -3.82 -3.79
CA GLY A 159 36.23 -2.36 -3.69
C GLY A 159 35.34 -1.62 -4.69
N SER A 160 34.25 -2.25 -5.14
CA SER A 160 33.33 -1.73 -6.15
C SER A 160 31.87 -2.06 -5.82
N PHE A 161 30.94 -1.43 -6.54
CA PHE A 161 29.52 -1.79 -6.46
C PHE A 161 29.19 -2.91 -7.45
N ILE A 162 28.46 -3.91 -6.98
CA ILE A 162 27.71 -4.83 -7.83
C ILE A 162 26.41 -4.13 -8.21
N SER A 163 26.09 -4.04 -9.50
CA SER A 163 24.89 -3.32 -9.95
C SER A 163 24.03 -4.08 -10.95
N VAL A 164 22.73 -3.83 -10.84
CA VAL A 164 21.71 -4.21 -11.82
C VAL A 164 21.06 -2.93 -12.31
N ILE A 165 21.05 -2.73 -13.62
CA ILE A 165 20.53 -1.52 -14.26
C ILE A 165 19.44 -1.90 -15.26
N THR A 166 18.46 -1.02 -15.46
CA THR A 166 17.52 -1.16 -16.58
C THR A 166 18.09 -0.45 -17.78
N ASP A 167 18.02 -1.06 -18.95
CA ASP A 167 18.16 -0.31 -20.19
C ASP A 167 16.91 0.57 -20.40
N GLY A 168 17.02 1.54 -21.31
CA GLY A 168 15.91 2.41 -21.69
C GLY A 168 14.71 1.69 -22.30
N THR A 169 14.77 0.36 -22.47
CA THR A 169 13.71 -0.51 -23.00
C THR A 169 13.00 -1.31 -21.91
N GLY A 170 13.42 -1.21 -20.65
CA GLY A 170 12.84 -1.92 -19.50
C GLY A 170 13.45 -3.30 -19.23
N SER A 171 14.48 -3.71 -19.99
CA SER A 171 15.21 -4.96 -19.74
C SER A 171 16.32 -4.71 -18.73
N THR A 172 16.52 -5.67 -17.81
CA THR A 172 17.54 -5.58 -16.75
C THR A 172 18.83 -6.24 -17.18
N HIS A 173 19.96 -5.55 -16.96
CA HIS A 173 21.31 -6.04 -17.24
C HIS A 173 22.13 -6.03 -15.96
N LEU A 174 22.84 -7.11 -15.71
CA LEU A 174 23.84 -7.20 -14.64
C LEU A 174 25.12 -6.56 -15.16
N VAL A 175 25.65 -5.58 -14.43
CA VAL A 175 26.94 -4.98 -14.78
C VAL A 175 28.07 -5.83 -14.24
N ASP A 176 27.88 -6.47 -13.07
CA ASP A 176 28.90 -7.27 -12.40
C ASP A 176 28.28 -8.48 -11.67
N GLY A 177 28.87 -9.67 -11.81
CA GLY A 177 28.57 -10.83 -10.97
C GLY A 177 27.19 -11.48 -11.19
N ALA A 178 26.77 -12.25 -10.18
CA ALA A 178 25.46 -12.90 -10.15
C ALA A 178 24.37 -11.95 -9.62
N ASP A 179 23.14 -12.12 -10.08
CA ASP A 179 22.00 -11.29 -9.70
C ASP A 179 21.77 -11.28 -8.18
N PRO A 180 22.03 -10.15 -7.49
CA PRO A 180 22.04 -10.14 -6.04
C PRO A 180 20.63 -10.20 -5.44
N ARG A 181 20.59 -10.51 -4.14
CA ARG A 181 19.39 -10.37 -3.30
C ARG A 181 19.66 -9.38 -2.18
N PHE A 182 18.58 -8.79 -1.66
CA PHE A 182 18.65 -8.01 -0.44
C PHE A 182 19.01 -8.92 0.73
N SER A 183 19.76 -8.35 1.67
CA SER A 183 20.26 -9.04 2.86
C SER A 183 20.03 -8.13 4.06
N PRO A 184 19.60 -8.68 5.21
CA PRO A 184 19.43 -7.91 6.44
C PRO A 184 20.70 -7.17 6.84
N ALA A 185 20.55 -6.11 7.63
CA ALA A 185 21.62 -5.27 8.18
C ALA A 185 22.57 -4.65 7.12
N THR A 186 22.17 -4.65 5.85
CA THR A 186 22.98 -4.17 4.73
C THR A 186 22.33 -2.94 4.09
N SER A 187 23.16 -2.00 3.63
CA SER A 187 22.71 -0.83 2.87
C SER A 187 22.93 -0.97 1.37
N TYR A 188 22.04 -0.38 0.59
CA TYR A 188 22.02 -0.42 -0.87
C TYR A 188 21.76 0.97 -1.43
N PHE A 189 22.38 1.29 -2.57
CA PHE A 189 21.91 2.41 -3.36
C PHE A 189 20.80 1.93 -4.29
N ILE A 190 19.74 2.73 -4.39
CA ILE A 190 18.68 2.55 -5.37
C ILE A 190 18.47 3.86 -6.12
N ASN A 191 18.47 3.77 -7.46
CA ASN A 191 18.16 4.89 -8.33
C ASN A 191 16.73 4.73 -8.85
N ILE A 192 15.89 5.75 -8.67
CA ILE A 192 14.48 5.72 -9.09
C ILE A 192 14.12 6.95 -9.94
N SER A 193 13.21 6.79 -10.90
CA SER A 193 12.71 7.92 -11.71
C SER A 193 11.68 8.77 -10.97
N ASP A 194 10.91 8.15 -10.07
CA ASP A 194 9.76 8.77 -9.41
C ASP A 194 9.79 8.53 -7.90
N GLY A 195 9.35 9.52 -7.12
CA GLY A 195 9.34 9.41 -5.67
C GLY A 195 8.32 8.39 -5.16
N CYS A 196 8.73 7.55 -4.22
CA CYS A 196 7.91 6.47 -3.67
C CYS A 196 8.21 6.26 -2.18
N PHE A 197 7.47 5.37 -1.53
CA PHE A 197 7.85 4.75 -0.26
C PHE A 197 8.30 3.32 -0.51
N LEU A 198 9.22 2.88 0.34
CA LEU A 198 9.73 1.52 0.40
C LEU A 198 9.32 0.91 1.75
N ARG A 199 8.67 -0.26 1.71
CA ARG A 199 8.35 -1.07 2.88
C ARG A 199 8.98 -2.45 2.74
N PHE A 200 9.69 -2.88 3.78
CA PHE A 200 10.10 -4.27 3.96
C PHE A 200 9.00 -5.02 4.70
N THR A 201 8.60 -6.18 4.18
CA THR A 201 7.57 -7.06 4.74
C THR A 201 8.15 -8.46 4.92
N GLU A 202 7.49 -9.31 5.70
CA GLU A 202 7.86 -10.73 5.83
C GLU A 202 7.94 -11.46 4.47
N ASN A 203 7.16 -10.98 3.49
CA ASN A 203 7.08 -11.56 2.15
C ASN A 203 7.98 -10.87 1.11
N GLY A 204 8.80 -9.88 1.51
CA GLY A 204 9.74 -9.20 0.62
C GLY A 204 9.68 -7.68 0.66
N ILE A 205 9.78 -7.07 -0.52
CA ILE A 205 9.90 -5.61 -0.67
C ILE A 205 8.72 -5.07 -1.46
N SER A 206 8.08 -4.03 -0.94
CA SER A 206 7.03 -3.28 -1.62
C SER A 206 7.45 -1.84 -1.82
N PHE A 207 7.36 -1.38 -3.06
CA PHE A 207 7.42 0.04 -3.39
C PHE A 207 6.04 0.52 -3.78
N TYR A 208 5.63 1.66 -3.24
CA TYR A 208 4.36 2.28 -3.58
C TYR A 208 4.56 3.77 -3.66
N ALA A 209 3.83 4.47 -4.53
CA ALA A 209 3.99 5.90 -4.67
C ALA A 209 3.86 6.60 -3.32
N ALA A 210 4.57 7.72 -3.14
CA ALA A 210 4.21 8.64 -2.09
C ALA A 210 2.77 9.08 -2.34
N SER A 211 1.84 8.44 -1.65
CA SER A 211 0.54 9.01 -1.37
C SER A 211 0.88 10.32 -0.69
N SER A 212 0.88 11.41 -1.47
CA SER A 212 1.01 12.76 -0.95
C SER A 212 -0.15 12.88 0.03
N THR A 213 0.18 12.77 1.33
CA THR A 213 -0.75 12.54 2.45
C THR A 213 -1.46 11.18 2.39
N ALA A 214 -1.59 10.49 3.52
CA ALA A 214 -2.71 9.56 3.69
C ALA A 214 -3.94 10.29 3.15
N ALA A 215 -4.56 9.77 2.08
CA ALA A 215 -5.55 10.49 1.29
C ALA A 215 -6.46 11.26 2.25
N GLU A 216 -6.49 12.59 2.14
CA GLU A 216 -7.25 13.44 3.07
C GLU A 216 -8.66 12.85 3.20
N LYS A 217 -9.00 12.34 4.38
CA LYS A 217 -10.26 11.64 4.59
C LYS A 217 -11.28 12.60 5.16
N ILE A 218 -12.47 12.61 4.58
CA ILE A 218 -13.63 13.22 5.20
C ILE A 218 -14.54 12.13 5.75
N LYS A 219 -15.15 12.43 6.90
CA LYS A 219 -16.16 11.60 7.52
C LYS A 219 -17.46 12.39 7.58
N ILE A 220 -18.51 11.85 7.01
CA ILE A 220 -19.83 12.45 6.94
C ILE A 220 -20.76 11.59 7.79
N GLU A 221 -21.35 12.19 8.82
CA GLU A 221 -22.36 11.53 9.65
C GLU A 221 -23.70 11.52 8.90
N LEU A 222 -24.20 10.33 8.57
CA LEU A 222 -25.53 10.16 7.94
C LEU A 222 -26.62 9.98 9.02
N SER A 223 -26.24 9.39 10.15
CA SER A 223 -27.03 9.28 11.38
C SER A 223 -26.08 9.07 12.57
N PRO A 224 -26.55 9.08 13.84
CA PRO A 224 -25.70 8.88 15.01
C PRO A 224 -24.89 7.56 15.03
N LYS A 225 -25.27 6.56 14.23
CA LYS A 225 -24.62 5.24 14.15
C LYS A 225 -24.05 4.90 12.78
N VAL A 226 -24.32 5.72 11.76
CA VAL A 226 -23.96 5.42 10.37
C VAL A 226 -23.19 6.58 9.78
N THR A 227 -21.97 6.28 9.34
CA THR A 227 -21.04 7.27 8.80
C THR A 227 -20.56 6.84 7.42
N LEU A 228 -20.28 7.83 6.59
CA LEU A 228 -19.70 7.68 5.28
C LEU A 228 -18.28 8.26 5.32
N GLU A 229 -17.30 7.45 4.94
CA GLU A 229 -15.91 7.89 4.81
C GLU A 229 -15.51 8.00 3.34
N MET A 230 -14.86 9.11 3.00
CA MET A 230 -14.39 9.36 1.63
C MET A 230 -12.93 9.80 1.66
N ALA A 231 -12.15 9.33 0.69
CA ALA A 231 -10.75 9.69 0.51
C ALA A 231 -10.62 10.73 -0.61
N LYS A 232 -9.82 11.79 -0.38
CA LYS A 232 -9.48 12.76 -1.41
C LYS A 232 -8.51 12.14 -2.41
N ILE A 233 -8.93 12.16 -3.66
CA ILE A 233 -8.16 11.75 -4.82
C ILE A 233 -7.57 13.01 -5.44
N TYR A 234 -6.26 13.17 -5.27
CA TYR A 234 -5.50 14.29 -5.82
C TYR A 234 -5.26 14.08 -7.32
N SER A 235 -6.29 14.32 -8.14
CA SER A 235 -6.26 14.15 -9.59
C SER A 235 -5.98 15.44 -10.37
N ALA A 236 -6.23 16.62 -9.81
CA ALA A 236 -6.09 17.89 -10.52
C ALA A 236 -4.68 18.06 -11.13
N GLY A 237 -4.64 18.38 -12.43
CA GLY A 237 -3.40 18.52 -13.19
C GLY A 237 -2.68 17.21 -13.50
N LYS A 238 -3.21 16.06 -13.07
CA LYS A 238 -2.65 14.74 -13.37
C LYS A 238 -3.32 14.12 -14.57
N SER A 239 -2.60 13.18 -15.16
CA SER A 239 -3.10 12.36 -16.25
C SER A 239 -2.68 10.90 -16.05
N PHE A 240 -3.45 9.95 -16.60
CA PHE A 240 -3.13 8.52 -16.59
C PHE A 240 -3.56 7.84 -17.90
N LYS A 241 -3.02 6.65 -18.18
CA LYS A 241 -3.55 5.81 -19.26
C LYS A 241 -4.74 5.01 -18.75
N MET A 242 -5.88 5.23 -19.39
CA MET A 242 -7.13 4.52 -19.16
C MET A 242 -7.27 3.40 -20.20
N GLY A 243 -7.78 2.24 -19.76
CA GLY A 243 -7.87 1.03 -20.59
C GLY A 243 -6.75 0.03 -20.34
N SER A 244 -6.65 -0.99 -21.18
CA SER A 244 -5.66 -2.06 -21.07
C SER A 244 -4.84 -2.23 -22.36
N PRO A 245 -3.53 -2.53 -22.26
CA PRO A 245 -2.70 -2.80 -23.42
C PRO A 245 -3.17 -4.06 -24.14
N GLU A 246 -2.95 -4.13 -25.46
CA GLU A 246 -3.51 -5.20 -26.31
C GLU A 246 -3.15 -6.61 -25.87
N ASN A 247 -2.00 -6.77 -25.20
CA ASN A 247 -1.49 -8.05 -24.70
C ASN A 247 -1.81 -8.33 -23.22
N GLU A 248 -2.60 -7.50 -22.54
CA GLU A 248 -2.99 -7.75 -21.14
C GLU A 248 -3.84 -9.03 -21.04
N GLN A 249 -3.46 -9.93 -20.13
CA GLN A 249 -4.17 -11.20 -19.95
C GLN A 249 -5.62 -11.00 -19.48
N GLY A 250 -6.57 -11.56 -20.24
CA GLY A 250 -8.00 -11.49 -19.92
C GLY A 250 -8.65 -10.16 -20.32
N ARG A 251 -7.97 -9.33 -21.12
CA ARG A 251 -8.52 -8.12 -21.73
C ARG A 251 -9.68 -8.40 -22.68
N GLU A 252 -10.68 -7.55 -22.63
CA GLU A 252 -11.73 -7.45 -23.63
C GLU A 252 -11.46 -6.34 -24.66
N SER A 253 -11.97 -6.50 -25.89
CA SER A 253 -11.72 -5.57 -27.00
C SER A 253 -12.19 -4.13 -26.73
N PHE A 254 -13.25 -3.96 -25.95
CA PHE A 254 -13.84 -2.66 -25.58
C PHE A 254 -13.08 -1.94 -24.45
N GLU A 255 -12.00 -2.52 -23.94
CA GLU A 255 -11.10 -1.87 -22.96
C GLU A 255 -10.01 -1.03 -23.61
N GLY A 256 -9.99 -0.96 -24.94
CA GLY A 256 -9.05 -0.11 -25.66
C GLY A 256 -9.67 0.68 -26.80
N PRO A 257 -8.83 1.36 -27.59
CA PRO A 257 -7.38 1.54 -27.37
C PRO A 257 -7.06 2.24 -26.03
N GLU A 258 -5.90 1.96 -25.44
CA GLU A 258 -5.44 2.75 -24.29
C GLU A 258 -5.44 4.24 -24.65
N ARG A 259 -5.97 5.07 -23.75
CA ARG A 259 -6.12 6.51 -23.97
C ARG A 259 -5.57 7.31 -22.80
N GLN A 260 -5.04 8.49 -23.10
CA GLN A 260 -4.67 9.46 -22.08
C GLN A 260 -5.92 10.16 -21.54
N VAL A 261 -6.09 10.16 -20.23
CA VAL A 261 -7.12 10.96 -19.55
C VAL A 261 -6.43 11.93 -18.60
N SER A 262 -6.84 13.19 -18.65
CA SER A 262 -6.38 14.26 -17.77
C SER A 262 -7.52 14.78 -16.90
N PHE A 263 -7.22 15.21 -15.68
CA PHE A 263 -8.21 15.76 -14.76
C PHE A 263 -7.93 17.22 -14.42
N THR A 264 -8.95 18.07 -14.46
CA THR A 264 -8.80 19.48 -14.05
C THR A 264 -9.06 19.71 -12.57
N ARG A 265 -9.76 18.78 -11.91
CA ARG A 265 -10.19 18.91 -10.52
C ARG A 265 -9.80 17.69 -9.69
N ASN A 266 -9.73 17.90 -8.38
CA ASN A 266 -9.68 16.81 -7.41
C ASN A 266 -11.10 16.31 -7.16
N PHE A 267 -11.21 15.15 -6.51
CA PHE A 267 -12.50 14.66 -6.03
C PHE A 267 -12.31 13.83 -4.77
N TYR A 268 -13.35 13.73 -3.95
CA TYR A 268 -13.43 12.69 -2.93
C TYR A 268 -14.15 11.47 -3.51
N MET A 269 -13.74 10.27 -3.12
CA MET A 269 -14.42 9.03 -3.46
C MET A 269 -14.65 8.19 -2.20
N GLY A 270 -15.80 7.52 -2.12
CA GLY A 270 -16.13 6.60 -1.04
C GLY A 270 -15.03 5.55 -0.88
N ILE A 271 -14.53 5.40 0.37
CA ILE A 271 -13.47 4.45 0.70
C ILE A 271 -13.93 3.01 0.43
N TYR A 272 -15.21 2.77 0.62
CA TYR A 272 -15.91 1.50 0.40
C TYR A 272 -17.05 1.70 -0.60
N GLU A 273 -17.61 0.59 -1.09
CA GLU A 273 -18.95 0.57 -1.65
C GLU A 273 -19.97 1.10 -0.63
N ILE A 274 -21.10 1.66 -1.07
CA ILE A 274 -22.18 2.05 -0.17
C ILE A 274 -22.69 0.82 0.57
N THR A 275 -22.69 0.87 1.90
CA THR A 275 -23.11 -0.27 2.73
C THR A 275 -24.63 -0.36 2.84
N GLN A 276 -25.14 -1.53 3.26
CA GLN A 276 -26.57 -1.74 3.49
C GLN A 276 -27.13 -0.80 4.57
N ALA A 277 -26.36 -0.49 5.62
CA ALA A 277 -26.75 0.49 6.63
C ALA A 277 -26.81 1.92 6.06
N GLN A 278 -25.85 2.32 5.23
CA GLN A 278 -25.85 3.62 4.56
C GLN A 278 -27.02 3.73 3.58
N TRP A 279 -27.25 2.71 2.76
CA TRP A 279 -28.42 2.61 1.89
C TRP A 279 -29.72 2.82 2.65
N LEU A 280 -29.97 2.02 3.68
CA LEU A 280 -31.21 2.09 4.46
C LEU A 280 -31.36 3.42 5.19
N THR A 281 -30.28 4.01 5.70
CA THR A 281 -30.31 5.32 6.38
C THR A 281 -30.78 6.42 5.43
N ILE A 282 -30.34 6.41 4.18
CA ILE A 282 -30.64 7.45 3.19
C ILE A 282 -31.94 7.16 2.44
N TYR A 283 -32.08 5.95 1.91
CA TYR A 283 -33.19 5.57 1.05
C TYR A 283 -34.44 5.17 1.84
N GLY A 284 -34.25 4.60 3.04
CA GLY A 284 -35.32 4.19 3.97
C GLY A 284 -35.89 2.79 3.73
N LYS A 285 -35.64 2.19 2.55
CA LYS A 285 -36.14 0.86 2.18
C LYS A 285 -35.32 0.25 1.05
N TRP A 286 -35.58 -1.01 0.71
CA TRP A 286 -35.10 -1.60 -0.54
C TRP A 286 -36.12 -1.34 -1.67
N PRO A 287 -35.68 -1.04 -2.90
CA PRO A 287 -36.58 -0.86 -4.03
C PRO A 287 -37.41 -2.10 -4.35
N GLU A 288 -36.77 -3.27 -4.24
CA GLU A 288 -37.38 -4.58 -4.41
C GLU A 288 -36.97 -5.52 -3.26
N THR A 289 -36.31 -6.64 -3.56
CA THR A 289 -35.89 -7.63 -2.57
C THR A 289 -34.73 -7.10 -1.73
N ALA A 290 -34.93 -7.10 -0.41
CA ALA A 290 -33.89 -6.80 0.56
C ALA A 290 -32.77 -7.86 0.53
N PRO A 291 -31.53 -7.48 0.92
CA PRO A 291 -30.45 -8.41 1.11
C PRO A 291 -30.80 -9.56 2.06
N THR A 292 -30.19 -10.71 1.82
CA THR A 292 -30.43 -11.94 2.59
C THR A 292 -29.09 -12.57 2.95
N ALA A 293 -29.07 -13.39 4.00
CA ALA A 293 -27.86 -14.10 4.43
C ALA A 293 -27.23 -14.96 3.32
N ALA A 294 -28.03 -15.40 2.34
CA ALA A 294 -27.56 -16.19 1.20
C ALA A 294 -26.55 -15.42 0.33
N TYR A 295 -26.71 -14.10 0.19
CA TYR A 295 -25.83 -13.26 -0.64
C TYR A 295 -25.10 -12.16 0.15
N GLY A 296 -25.17 -12.22 1.48
CA GLY A 296 -24.53 -11.30 2.42
C GLY A 296 -25.50 -10.27 2.97
N ALA A 297 -25.67 -10.22 4.29
CA ALA A 297 -26.57 -9.26 4.93
C ALA A 297 -25.95 -8.75 6.24
N GLY A 298 -26.06 -7.45 6.46
CA GLY A 298 -25.57 -6.77 7.65
C GLY A 298 -25.05 -5.37 7.36
N ASP A 299 -24.86 -4.57 8.41
CA ASP A 299 -24.61 -3.14 8.31
C ASP A 299 -23.36 -2.75 7.49
N TYR A 300 -22.35 -3.62 7.49
CA TYR A 300 -21.07 -3.43 6.79
C TYR A 300 -20.99 -4.16 5.44
N TYR A 301 -22.01 -4.94 5.07
CA TYR A 301 -22.07 -5.53 3.73
C TYR A 301 -22.42 -4.45 2.71
N PRO A 302 -21.93 -4.53 1.47
CA PRO A 302 -22.28 -3.57 0.45
C PRO A 302 -23.74 -3.73 0.04
N ALA A 303 -24.36 -2.61 -0.33
CA ALA A 303 -25.72 -2.56 -0.84
C ALA A 303 -25.75 -3.10 -2.27
N TYR A 304 -26.46 -4.21 -2.45
CA TYR A 304 -26.69 -4.83 -3.76
C TYR A 304 -28.18 -4.89 -4.09
N ASN A 305 -28.52 -5.39 -5.28
CA ASN A 305 -29.87 -5.40 -5.81
C ASN A 305 -30.46 -3.99 -5.99
N VAL A 306 -29.58 -3.04 -6.31
CA VAL A 306 -29.92 -1.65 -6.60
C VAL A 306 -29.54 -1.33 -8.05
N SER A 307 -30.44 -0.65 -8.74
CA SER A 307 -30.23 -0.24 -10.13
C SER A 307 -29.62 1.16 -10.20
N TRP A 308 -29.10 1.53 -11.36
CA TRP A 308 -28.65 2.91 -11.59
C TRP A 308 -29.81 3.91 -11.40
N ASP A 309 -31.03 3.54 -11.81
CA ASP A 309 -32.22 4.37 -11.62
C ASP A 309 -32.61 4.55 -10.14
N ASP A 310 -32.43 3.54 -9.29
CA ASP A 310 -32.64 3.69 -7.84
C ASP A 310 -31.61 4.64 -7.20
N ILE A 311 -30.42 4.70 -7.79
CA ILE A 311 -29.31 5.51 -7.28
C ILE A 311 -29.46 6.96 -7.74
N ASN A 312 -29.62 7.18 -9.05
CA ASN A 312 -29.51 8.50 -9.70
C ASN A 312 -30.85 9.02 -10.27
N GLY A 313 -31.92 8.23 -10.26
CA GLY A 313 -33.24 8.67 -10.70
C GLY A 313 -33.93 9.63 -9.72
N ALA A 314 -35.07 10.17 -10.12
CA ALA A 314 -35.87 11.05 -9.27
C ALA A 314 -36.36 10.31 -8.02
N GLY A 315 -36.19 10.94 -6.86
CA GLY A 315 -36.42 10.33 -5.55
C GLY A 315 -35.39 9.25 -5.16
N GLY A 316 -34.32 9.11 -5.93
CA GLY A 316 -33.27 8.11 -5.75
C GLY A 316 -32.34 8.40 -4.56
N PHE A 317 -31.39 7.49 -4.33
CA PHE A 317 -30.40 7.61 -3.26
C PHE A 317 -29.62 8.94 -3.30
N LEU A 318 -29.15 9.34 -4.49
CA LEU A 318 -28.34 10.55 -4.65
C LEU A 318 -29.12 11.84 -4.39
N GLU A 319 -30.40 11.90 -4.77
CA GLU A 319 -31.24 13.06 -4.45
C GLU A 319 -31.43 13.17 -2.93
N LYS A 320 -31.75 12.04 -2.28
CA LYS A 320 -31.97 11.97 -0.83
C LYS A 320 -30.74 12.33 -0.02
N ILE A 321 -29.56 11.76 -0.34
CA ILE A 321 -28.33 12.07 0.41
C ILE A 321 -27.90 13.53 0.20
N ASN A 322 -28.14 14.10 -0.98
CA ASN A 322 -27.86 15.52 -1.23
C ASN A 322 -28.81 16.45 -0.47
N ALA A 323 -30.05 16.02 -0.18
CA ALA A 323 -30.98 16.78 0.66
C ALA A 323 -30.55 16.82 2.15
N LEU A 324 -29.83 15.81 2.63
CA LEU A 324 -29.29 15.77 4.00
C LEU A 324 -27.96 16.52 4.16
N LYS A 325 -27.36 16.91 3.04
CA LYS A 325 -25.95 17.24 2.94
C LYS A 325 -25.53 18.44 3.79
N PRO A 326 -24.49 18.31 4.63
CA PRO A 326 -23.89 19.43 5.35
C PRO A 326 -23.37 20.51 4.39
N SER A 327 -23.50 21.78 4.77
CA SER A 327 -22.96 22.92 4.01
C SER A 327 -21.48 22.74 3.68
N GLY A 328 -21.07 23.08 2.46
CA GLY A 328 -19.64 23.15 2.08
C GLY A 328 -19.15 22.12 1.06
N TYR A 329 -20.00 21.23 0.54
CA TYR A 329 -19.63 20.30 -0.54
C TYR A 329 -20.41 20.60 -1.83
N SER A 330 -19.89 20.18 -2.99
CA SER A 330 -20.45 20.46 -4.34
C SER A 330 -21.65 19.58 -4.71
N GLY A 331 -21.62 18.29 -4.38
CA GLY A 331 -22.74 17.35 -4.59
C GLY A 331 -22.23 15.92 -4.46
N PHE A 332 -23.00 15.03 -3.82
CA PHE A 332 -22.77 13.60 -4.00
C PHE A 332 -23.25 13.20 -5.39
N ARG A 333 -22.45 12.39 -6.07
CA ARG A 333 -22.75 11.84 -7.39
C ARG A 333 -22.13 10.45 -7.54
N LEU A 334 -22.49 9.73 -8.60
CA LEU A 334 -21.68 8.62 -9.07
C LEU A 334 -20.35 9.16 -9.64
N PRO A 335 -19.24 8.41 -9.53
CA PRO A 335 -18.02 8.76 -10.25
C PRO A 335 -18.24 8.65 -11.76
N THR A 336 -17.45 9.40 -12.53
CA THR A 336 -17.25 9.04 -13.94
C THR A 336 -16.46 7.73 -14.00
N GLU A 337 -16.55 7.03 -15.12
CA GLU A 337 -15.76 5.83 -15.36
C GLU A 337 -14.26 6.13 -15.28
N ALA A 338 -13.84 7.27 -15.81
CA ALA A 338 -12.45 7.71 -15.76
C ALA A 338 -11.99 7.98 -14.33
N GLU A 339 -12.78 8.69 -13.52
CA GLU A 339 -12.48 8.90 -12.10
C GLU A 339 -12.40 7.56 -11.36
N TRP A 340 -13.33 6.64 -11.64
CA TRP A 340 -13.35 5.32 -11.04
C TRP A 340 -12.07 4.55 -11.38
N GLU A 341 -11.67 4.47 -12.66
CA GLU A 341 -10.46 3.73 -13.04
C GLU A 341 -9.19 4.38 -12.49
N PHE A 342 -9.08 5.70 -12.54
CA PHE A 342 -7.96 6.43 -11.96
C PHE A 342 -7.81 6.11 -10.46
N ALA A 343 -8.94 6.16 -9.75
CA ALA A 343 -8.97 5.92 -8.33
C ALA A 343 -8.71 4.44 -7.99
N ALA A 344 -9.27 3.50 -8.75
CA ALA A 344 -9.07 2.06 -8.58
C ALA A 344 -7.61 1.65 -8.79
N ARG A 345 -6.95 2.24 -9.80
CA ARG A 345 -5.53 1.99 -10.10
C ARG A 345 -4.59 2.42 -8.98
N GLY A 346 -4.95 3.43 -8.17
CA GLY A 346 -4.10 3.90 -7.08
C GLY A 346 -2.69 4.30 -7.53
N GLY A 347 -2.54 4.80 -8.76
CA GLY A 347 -1.24 5.13 -9.37
C GLY A 347 -0.56 3.97 -10.12
N SER A 348 -1.07 2.74 -10.06
CA SER A 348 -0.55 1.62 -10.85
C SER A 348 -1.01 1.68 -12.31
N GLN A 349 -0.21 1.11 -13.22
CA GLN A 349 -0.58 0.85 -14.62
C GLN A 349 -0.62 -0.65 -14.95
N SER A 350 -0.37 -1.52 -13.97
CA SER A 350 -0.47 -2.97 -14.15
C SER A 350 -1.91 -3.46 -14.29
N ARG A 351 -2.05 -4.75 -14.62
CA ARG A 351 -3.34 -5.45 -14.77
C ARG A 351 -4.29 -5.25 -13.58
N TYR A 352 -3.77 -5.40 -12.35
CA TYR A 352 -4.46 -5.08 -11.10
C TYR A 352 -3.74 -3.94 -10.38
N PHE A 353 -4.37 -3.30 -9.39
CA PHE A 353 -3.72 -2.20 -8.66
C PHE A 353 -2.52 -2.66 -7.81
N TRP A 354 -2.40 -3.96 -7.54
CA TRP A 354 -1.31 -4.58 -6.76
C TRP A 354 -0.20 -5.20 -7.61
N GLY A 355 -0.30 -5.13 -8.94
CA GLY A 355 0.64 -5.76 -9.88
C GLY A 355 -0.06 -6.55 -10.98
N ASP A 356 0.71 -7.30 -11.77
CA ASP A 356 0.14 -8.10 -12.87
C ASP A 356 -0.46 -9.43 -12.43
N ASP A 357 0.07 -10.02 -11.36
CA ASP A 357 -0.43 -11.26 -10.73
C ASP A 357 -0.80 -12.33 -11.76
N THR A 358 0.17 -12.70 -12.61
CA THR A 358 -0.01 -13.56 -13.79
C THR A 358 -0.70 -14.88 -13.47
N ASP A 359 -0.40 -15.46 -12.30
CA ASP A 359 -0.96 -16.74 -11.85
C ASP A 359 -2.17 -16.57 -10.91
N ASN A 360 -2.64 -15.34 -10.68
CA ASN A 360 -3.72 -14.97 -9.77
C ASN A 360 -3.53 -15.55 -8.34
N ILE A 361 -2.29 -15.49 -7.81
CA ILE A 361 -1.95 -15.99 -6.48
C ILE A 361 -2.19 -14.89 -5.43
N GLU A 362 -1.87 -13.64 -5.76
CA GLU A 362 -1.96 -12.51 -4.83
C GLU A 362 -3.38 -11.96 -4.68
N ILE A 363 -4.24 -12.14 -5.70
CA ILE A 363 -5.63 -11.66 -5.73
C ILE A 363 -6.44 -11.99 -4.48
N GLN A 364 -6.14 -13.12 -3.81
CA GLN A 364 -6.80 -13.52 -2.57
C GLN A 364 -6.64 -12.52 -1.42
N ASN A 365 -5.60 -11.67 -1.46
CA ASN A 365 -5.31 -10.64 -0.47
C ASN A 365 -6.06 -9.32 -0.73
N TYR A 366 -6.53 -9.11 -1.97
CA TYR A 366 -7.02 -7.82 -2.46
C TYR A 366 -8.48 -7.85 -2.92
N SER A 367 -9.00 -9.03 -3.29
CA SER A 367 -10.30 -9.14 -3.93
C SER A 367 -11.16 -10.27 -3.34
N TRP A 368 -12.47 -10.00 -3.26
CA TRP A 368 -13.48 -11.04 -3.15
C TRP A 368 -14.03 -11.39 -4.54
N TYR A 369 -13.69 -12.56 -5.03
CA TYR A 369 -14.02 -13.03 -6.37
C TYR A 369 -14.50 -14.48 -6.32
N TYR A 370 -14.84 -15.07 -7.46
CA TYR A 370 -15.51 -16.37 -7.56
C TYR A 370 -14.91 -17.45 -6.64
N THR A 371 -13.58 -17.55 -6.59
CA THR A 371 -12.88 -18.62 -5.86
C THR A 371 -12.93 -18.47 -4.35
N ASN A 372 -12.91 -17.25 -3.80
CA ASN A 372 -12.72 -17.02 -2.37
C ASN A 372 -13.91 -16.35 -1.66
N SER A 373 -14.92 -15.89 -2.39
CA SER A 373 -16.02 -15.10 -1.82
C SER A 373 -17.06 -15.92 -1.04
N GLY A 374 -17.07 -17.24 -1.23
CA GLY A 374 -18.16 -18.10 -0.76
C GLY A 374 -19.47 -17.88 -1.53
N LEU A 375 -19.39 -17.39 -2.77
CA LEU A 375 -20.52 -17.09 -3.64
C LEU A 375 -21.51 -16.06 -3.07
N LYS A 376 -20.97 -15.04 -2.40
CA LYS A 376 -21.74 -13.93 -1.82
C LYS A 376 -20.88 -12.68 -1.63
N THR A 377 -21.53 -11.55 -1.36
CA THR A 377 -20.82 -10.36 -0.89
C THR A 377 -20.16 -10.61 0.46
N ASN A 378 -19.10 -9.86 0.75
CA ASN A 378 -18.41 -9.86 2.03
C ASN A 378 -18.44 -8.44 2.64
N PRO A 379 -18.22 -8.30 3.96
CA PRO A 379 -18.14 -6.98 4.58
C PRO A 379 -17.14 -6.10 3.85
N ALA A 380 -17.55 -4.87 3.51
CA ALA A 380 -16.68 -3.93 2.82
C ALA A 380 -15.45 -3.61 3.68
N GLY A 381 -14.30 -3.45 3.03
CA GLY A 381 -13.04 -3.15 3.69
C GLY A 381 -12.28 -4.35 4.27
N SER A 382 -12.71 -5.58 3.96
CA SER A 382 -12.10 -6.79 4.54
C SER A 382 -10.90 -7.35 3.77
N LYS A 383 -10.52 -6.73 2.64
CA LYS A 383 -9.29 -6.99 1.90
C LYS A 383 -8.32 -5.81 1.97
N ARG A 384 -7.12 -5.95 1.41
CA ARG A 384 -6.14 -4.86 1.39
C ARG A 384 -6.57 -3.74 0.43
N PRO A 385 -6.42 -2.46 0.81
CA PRO A 385 -6.76 -1.34 -0.05
C PRO A 385 -5.67 -1.08 -1.10
N ASN A 386 -5.99 -0.25 -2.09
CA ASN A 386 -5.01 0.32 -3.01
C ASN A 386 -4.23 1.50 -2.37
N ALA A 387 -3.29 2.10 -3.11
CA ALA A 387 -2.43 3.18 -2.58
C ALA A 387 -3.18 4.51 -2.28
N PHE A 388 -4.42 4.67 -2.77
CA PHE A 388 -5.30 5.78 -2.38
C PHE A 388 -6.15 5.45 -1.14
N GLY A 389 -5.98 4.26 -0.57
CA GLY A 389 -6.73 3.81 0.59
C GLY A 389 -8.16 3.40 0.28
N LEU A 390 -8.48 3.13 -0.99
CA LEU A 390 -9.78 2.60 -1.41
C LEU A 390 -9.78 1.08 -1.33
N TYR A 391 -10.87 0.52 -0.83
CA TYR A 391 -11.08 -0.90 -0.68
C TYR A 391 -12.09 -1.39 -1.71
N ASP A 392 -11.99 -2.68 -2.04
CA ASP A 392 -12.97 -3.40 -2.86
C ASP A 392 -13.22 -2.76 -4.25
N THR A 393 -12.26 -1.99 -4.78
CA THR A 393 -12.27 -1.54 -6.18
C THR A 393 -11.96 -2.68 -7.16
N SER A 394 -11.80 -3.90 -6.65
CA SER A 394 -11.57 -5.14 -7.39
C SER A 394 -12.32 -6.26 -6.68
N GLY A 395 -13.42 -6.73 -7.26
CA GLY A 395 -14.31 -7.75 -6.70
C GLY A 395 -15.34 -7.18 -5.72
N ASN A 396 -15.91 -8.05 -4.89
CA ASN A 396 -17.08 -7.82 -4.04
C ASN A 396 -18.34 -7.47 -4.86
N LEU A 397 -18.56 -6.22 -5.28
CA LEU A 397 -19.59 -5.85 -6.23
C LEU A 397 -19.04 -5.11 -7.45
N MET A 398 -19.68 -5.34 -8.59
CA MET A 398 -19.46 -4.49 -9.76
C MET A 398 -20.19 -3.17 -9.55
N GLU A 399 -19.51 -2.06 -9.79
CA GLU A 399 -19.98 -0.74 -9.35
C GLU A 399 -20.47 0.14 -10.50
N TRP A 400 -21.68 0.69 -10.36
CA TRP A 400 -22.23 1.65 -11.31
C TRP A 400 -21.42 2.94 -11.39
N CYS A 401 -21.20 3.43 -12.62
CA CYS A 401 -20.65 4.76 -12.91
C CYS A 401 -21.72 5.67 -13.54
N SER A 402 -21.43 6.97 -13.62
CA SER A 402 -22.36 7.95 -14.22
C SER A 402 -22.48 7.82 -15.74
N ASP A 403 -21.41 7.39 -16.41
CA ASP A 403 -21.31 7.30 -17.87
C ASP A 403 -22.34 6.32 -18.45
N TYR A 404 -22.91 6.70 -19.60
CA TYR A 404 -23.54 5.75 -20.49
C TYR A 404 -22.49 4.79 -21.06
N TRP A 405 -22.89 3.56 -21.39
CA TRP A 405 -22.02 2.58 -22.03
C TRP A 405 -21.79 2.91 -23.51
N TYR A 406 -20.54 2.83 -23.97
CA TYR A 406 -20.14 3.21 -25.33
C TYR A 406 -19.21 2.22 -26.05
N GLY A 407 -18.90 1.07 -25.45
CA GLY A 407 -17.96 0.11 -26.07
C GLY A 407 -16.53 0.64 -26.04
N SER A 408 -15.79 0.48 -27.15
CA SER A 408 -14.39 0.91 -27.28
C SER A 408 -14.19 2.42 -27.09
N TYR A 409 -12.97 2.84 -26.79
CA TYR A 409 -12.64 4.25 -26.61
C TYR A 409 -12.38 4.95 -27.97
N ASP A 410 -13.14 5.99 -28.28
CA ASP A 410 -13.04 6.64 -29.60
C ASP A 410 -11.88 7.67 -29.70
N SER A 411 -11.41 8.20 -28.57
CA SER A 411 -10.40 9.28 -28.55
C SER A 411 -9.19 8.93 -27.70
N LEU A 412 -8.00 9.07 -28.27
CA LEU A 412 -6.72 8.75 -27.62
C LEU A 412 -6.31 9.73 -26.50
N SER A 413 -6.90 10.92 -26.43
CA SER A 413 -6.65 11.89 -25.36
C SER A 413 -7.89 12.69 -25.03
N VAL A 414 -8.24 12.81 -23.75
CA VAL A 414 -9.40 13.58 -23.26
C VAL A 414 -9.14 14.22 -21.89
N ILE A 415 -9.92 15.26 -21.59
CA ILE A 415 -9.91 15.98 -20.32
C ILE A 415 -11.29 15.83 -19.68
N ASP A 416 -11.32 15.40 -18.41
CA ASP A 416 -12.55 15.17 -17.62
C ASP A 416 -13.69 14.46 -18.40
N PRO A 417 -13.43 13.30 -19.03
CA PRO A 417 -14.46 12.62 -19.82
C PRO A 417 -15.63 12.17 -18.94
N ALA A 418 -16.86 12.44 -19.40
CA ALA A 418 -18.10 12.06 -18.74
C ALA A 418 -18.93 11.03 -19.57
N GLY A 419 -18.30 10.40 -20.56
CA GLY A 419 -18.96 9.51 -21.50
C GLY A 419 -19.89 10.25 -22.49
N PRO A 420 -20.65 9.52 -23.31
CA PRO A 420 -21.60 10.13 -24.24
C PRO A 420 -22.81 10.71 -23.50
N SER A 421 -23.51 11.65 -24.13
CA SER A 421 -24.66 12.36 -23.54
C SER A 421 -25.93 11.52 -23.40
N SER A 422 -26.03 10.39 -24.10
CA SER A 422 -27.20 9.52 -24.11
C SER A 422 -26.83 8.06 -24.38
N GLY A 423 -27.64 7.13 -23.89
CA GLY A 423 -27.50 5.70 -24.13
C GLY A 423 -28.59 4.92 -23.42
N TYR A 424 -28.63 3.60 -23.64
CA TYR A 424 -29.58 2.69 -22.98
C TYR A 424 -28.96 1.97 -21.76
N ALA A 425 -27.64 1.79 -21.79
CA ALA A 425 -26.88 1.10 -20.76
C ALA A 425 -25.92 2.06 -20.06
N ARG A 426 -25.56 1.74 -18.81
CA ARG A 426 -24.59 2.47 -17.99
C ARG A 426 -23.35 1.63 -17.76
N VAL A 427 -22.23 2.30 -17.57
CA VAL A 427 -20.96 1.67 -17.25
C VAL A 427 -20.99 1.04 -15.85
N ARG A 428 -20.34 -0.12 -15.73
CA ARG A 428 -20.00 -0.79 -14.46
C ARG A 428 -18.55 -1.24 -14.45
N ARG A 429 -17.94 -1.24 -13.27
CA ARG A 429 -16.49 -1.47 -13.08
C ARG A 429 -16.18 -2.40 -11.91
N GLY A 430 -14.97 -2.96 -11.87
CA GLY A 430 -14.39 -3.64 -10.69
C GLY A 430 -14.63 -5.15 -10.56
N GLY A 431 -15.62 -5.72 -11.25
CA GLY A 431 -15.99 -7.13 -11.09
C GLY A 431 -16.70 -7.41 -9.75
N ALA A 432 -17.22 -8.62 -9.55
CA ALA A 432 -17.98 -8.97 -8.35
C ALA A 432 -17.57 -10.33 -7.78
N TRP A 433 -18.08 -10.66 -6.58
CA TRP A 433 -17.84 -11.89 -5.84
C TRP A 433 -18.05 -13.18 -6.64
N GLY A 434 -18.87 -13.16 -7.70
CA GLY A 434 -19.18 -14.31 -8.53
C GLY A 434 -18.50 -14.30 -9.91
N ASN A 435 -17.55 -13.39 -10.12
CA ASN A 435 -16.77 -13.29 -11.35
C ASN A 435 -15.38 -13.90 -11.19
N GLU A 436 -14.82 -14.36 -12.31
CA GLU A 436 -13.43 -14.79 -12.39
C GLU A 436 -12.46 -13.61 -12.22
N ALA A 437 -11.21 -13.92 -11.90
CA ALA A 437 -10.15 -12.93 -11.67
C ALA A 437 -9.98 -11.94 -12.84
N SER A 438 -10.22 -12.39 -14.08
CA SER A 438 -10.17 -11.56 -15.29
C SER A 438 -11.11 -10.35 -15.25
N PHE A 439 -12.22 -10.41 -14.53
CA PHE A 439 -13.17 -9.30 -14.39
C PHE A 439 -12.80 -8.34 -13.25
N CYS A 440 -11.83 -8.71 -12.40
CA CYS A 440 -11.37 -7.92 -11.26
C CYS A 440 -10.17 -7.00 -11.61
N ARG A 441 -9.75 -6.98 -12.88
CA ARG A 441 -8.68 -6.12 -13.37
C ARG A 441 -9.06 -4.65 -13.28
N SER A 442 -8.07 -3.78 -13.13
CA SER A 442 -8.29 -2.33 -13.02
C SER A 442 -9.02 -1.76 -14.24
N ALA A 443 -8.73 -2.31 -15.44
CA ALA A 443 -9.29 -1.90 -16.72
C ALA A 443 -10.62 -2.59 -17.08
N ALA A 444 -11.02 -3.64 -16.36
CA ALA A 444 -12.23 -4.40 -16.68
C ALA A 444 -13.48 -3.53 -16.53
N ARG A 445 -14.34 -3.57 -17.55
CA ARG A 445 -15.60 -2.81 -17.66
C ARG A 445 -16.70 -3.67 -18.20
N GLY A 446 -17.93 -3.26 -17.95
CA GLY A 446 -19.09 -3.76 -18.67
C GLY A 446 -20.20 -2.72 -18.74
N GLY A 447 -21.10 -2.89 -19.71
CA GLY A 447 -22.34 -2.12 -19.81
C GLY A 447 -23.53 -2.93 -19.31
N GLY A 448 -24.56 -2.26 -18.78
CA GLY A 448 -25.86 -2.88 -18.54
C GLY A 448 -27.01 -1.88 -18.50
N PRO A 449 -28.26 -2.32 -18.75
CA PRO A 449 -29.43 -1.44 -18.72
C PRO A 449 -29.55 -0.74 -17.36
N GLN A 450 -29.86 0.56 -17.36
CA GLN A 450 -29.88 1.40 -16.15
C GLN A 450 -30.87 0.94 -15.08
N ASN A 451 -31.94 0.24 -15.46
CA ASN A 451 -32.96 -0.30 -14.55
C ASN A 451 -32.62 -1.70 -14.00
N THR A 452 -31.48 -2.28 -14.38
CA THR A 452 -31.12 -3.64 -13.97
C THR A 452 -30.68 -3.67 -12.50
N ARG A 453 -31.29 -4.55 -11.71
CA ARG A 453 -30.86 -4.89 -10.35
C ARG A 453 -30.16 -6.25 -10.35
N SER A 454 -29.14 -6.40 -9.53
CA SER A 454 -28.47 -7.70 -9.35
C SER A 454 -27.81 -7.80 -7.98
N ILE A 455 -27.72 -9.02 -7.48
CA ILE A 455 -26.92 -9.40 -6.31
C ILE A 455 -25.40 -9.22 -6.50
N ARG A 456 -24.97 -8.85 -7.71
CA ARG A 456 -23.57 -8.57 -8.05
C ARG A 456 -23.32 -7.09 -8.37
N TYR A 457 -24.33 -6.23 -8.30
CA TYR A 457 -24.20 -4.81 -8.62
C TYR A 457 -24.39 -3.95 -7.38
N GLY A 458 -23.48 -3.01 -7.19
CA GLY A 458 -23.51 -1.98 -6.16
C GLY A 458 -22.98 -0.67 -6.72
N PHE A 459 -22.47 0.20 -5.85
CA PHE A 459 -21.88 1.47 -6.24
C PHE A 459 -21.08 2.07 -5.09
N ARG A 460 -20.18 2.99 -5.44
CA ARG A 460 -19.62 3.98 -4.53
C ARG A 460 -19.93 5.38 -5.05
N ILE A 461 -19.75 6.40 -4.21
CA ILE A 461 -20.07 7.78 -4.55
C ILE A 461 -18.84 8.68 -4.53
N ALA A 462 -18.94 9.81 -5.24
CA ALA A 462 -17.91 10.82 -5.35
C ALA A 462 -18.45 12.22 -5.05
N ILE A 463 -17.55 13.15 -4.74
CA ILE A 463 -17.80 14.59 -4.59
C ILE A 463 -16.69 15.33 -5.32
N THR A 464 -17.03 16.29 -6.18
CA THR A 464 -16.02 17.17 -6.78
C THR A 464 -15.36 18.06 -5.72
N ALA A 465 -14.04 18.09 -5.69
CA ALA A 465 -13.24 18.93 -4.81
C ALA A 465 -12.53 20.02 -5.62
N ASP A 466 -12.76 21.27 -5.24
CA ASP A 466 -12.17 22.44 -5.90
C ASP A 466 -10.72 22.69 -5.47
#